data_AF-A0A0G0FRT3-F1
#
_entry.id   AF-A0A0G0FRT3-F1
#
_cell.length_a   1.000
_cell.length_b   1.000
_cell.length_c   1.000
_cell.angle_alpha   90.00
_cell.angle_beta   90.00
_cell.angle_gamma   90.00
#
_symmetry.space_group_name_H-M   'P 1'
#
loop_
_entity.id
_entity.type
_entity.pdbx_description
1 polymer ?
#
loop_
_entity_poly.entity_id
_entity_poly.type
_entity_poly.pdbx_seq_one_letter_code
_entity_poly.pdbx_strand_id
1 'polypeptide(L)'
;MVLIVYIFVFIFGLCIGSFLNCVISVLCYNQVMKQDKKIFWDYDIKDNWAPKTDRQWLWYLERKINYDDYRGLKKNIVKKYFLRLTKRLDPGKRAMLAYYFWKKL
;
A
#
# COMPACT_ATOMS: atom_id res chain seq x y z
N MET A 1 -9.91 -38.03 -41.53
CA MET A 1 -8.80 -37.73 -40.59
C MET A 1 -8.47 -36.24 -40.46
N VAL A 2 -8.96 -35.35 -41.34
CA VAL A 2 -8.63 -33.90 -41.30
C VAL A 2 -9.39 -33.12 -40.21
N LEU A 3 -10.60 -33.55 -39.83
CA LEU A 3 -11.47 -32.81 -38.90
C LEU A 3 -10.99 -32.82 -37.43
N ILE A 4 -10.27 -33.86 -36.99
CA ILE A 4 -9.80 -34.01 -35.61
C ILE A 4 -8.64 -33.05 -35.30
N VAL A 5 -7.81 -32.74 -36.29
CA VAL A 5 -6.66 -31.84 -36.14
C VAL A 5 -7.13 -30.40 -35.88
N TYR A 6 -8.19 -29.96 -36.55
CA TYR A 6 -8.75 -28.61 -36.35
C TYR A 6 -9.39 -28.43 -34.96
N ILE A 7 -10.05 -29.46 -34.42
CA ILE A 7 -10.65 -29.42 -33.08
C ILE A 7 -9.56 -29.33 -32.00
N PHE A 8 -8.45 -30.06 -32.18
CA PHE A 8 -7.34 -30.03 -31.22
C PHE A 8 -6.62 -28.68 -31.19
N VAL A 9 -6.42 -28.04 -32.36
CA VAL A 9 -5.82 -26.71 -32.46
C VAL A 9 -6.73 -25.63 -31.84
N PHE A 10 -8.05 -25.76 -32.00
CA PHE A 10 -9.00 -24.78 -31.46
C PHE A 10 -9.15 -24.86 -29.93
N ILE A 11 -9.14 -26.08 -29.36
CA ILE A 11 -9.24 -26.28 -27.90
C ILE A 11 -7.93 -25.84 -27.20
N PHE A 12 -6.76 -26.13 -27.77
CA PHE A 12 -5.49 -25.71 -27.18
C PHE A 12 -5.26 -24.18 -27.30
N GLY A 13 -5.72 -23.55 -28.38
CA GLY A 13 -5.56 -22.10 -28.58
C GLY A 13 -6.31 -21.25 -27.55
N LEU A 14 -7.51 -21.67 -27.13
CA LEU A 14 -8.34 -20.92 -26.18
C LEU A 14 -7.82 -20.95 -24.74
N CYS A 15 -7.16 -22.02 -24.31
CA CYS A 15 -6.61 -22.11 -22.95
C CYS A 15 -5.34 -21.27 -22.76
N ILE A 16 -4.54 -21.06 -23.82
CA ILE A 16 -3.28 -20.32 -23.74
C ILE A 16 -3.53 -18.80 -23.58
N GLY A 17 -4.56 -18.26 -24.24
CA GLY A 17 -4.91 -16.83 -24.16
C GLY A 17 -5.32 -16.36 -22.75
N SER A 18 -6.03 -17.20 -22.00
CA SER A 18 -6.45 -16.88 -20.62
C SER A 18 -5.29 -16.93 -19.62
N PHE A 19 -4.32 -17.82 -19.85
CA PHE A 19 -3.13 -17.95 -19.00
C PHE A 19 -2.14 -16.80 -19.21
N LEU A 20 -1.91 -16.36 -20.44
CA LEU A 20 -1.03 -15.21 -20.71
C LEU A 20 -1.59 -13.91 -20.12
N ASN A 21 -2.89 -13.67 -20.19
CA ASN A 21 -3.51 -12.48 -19.58
C ASN A 21 -3.38 -12.47 -18.04
N CYS A 22 -3.41 -13.64 -17.40
CA CYS A 22 -3.22 -13.76 -15.95
C CYS A 22 -1.77 -13.51 -15.53
N VAL A 23 -0.79 -14.04 -16.29
CA VAL A 23 0.64 -13.83 -15.98
C VAL A 23 1.06 -12.38 -16.25
N ILE A 24 0.54 -11.75 -17.30
CA ILE A 24 0.79 -10.32 -17.58
C ILE A 24 0.18 -9.43 -16.49
N SER A 25 -1.02 -9.75 -15.97
CA SER A 25 -1.61 -8.96 -14.87
C SER A 25 -0.83 -9.08 -13.57
N VAL A 26 -0.32 -10.27 -13.23
CA VAL A 26 0.51 -10.51 -12.03
C VAL A 26 1.89 -9.85 -12.17
N LEU A 27 2.52 -9.91 -13.34
CA LEU A 27 3.81 -9.24 -13.58
C LEU A 27 3.66 -7.71 -13.59
N CYS A 28 2.57 -7.18 -14.13
CA CYS A 28 2.27 -5.75 -14.13
C CYS A 28 1.98 -5.24 -12.70
N TYR A 29 1.24 -6.00 -11.89
CA TYR A 29 1.01 -5.67 -10.48
C TYR A 29 2.33 -5.62 -9.68
N ASN A 30 3.23 -6.57 -9.94
CA ASN A 30 4.54 -6.60 -9.29
C ASN A 30 5.50 -5.49 -9.73
N GLN A 31 5.37 -4.95 -10.95
CA GLN A 31 6.15 -3.80 -11.40
C GLN A 31 5.64 -2.47 -10.84
N VAL A 32 4.31 -2.28 -10.71
CA VAL A 32 3.72 -1.07 -10.09
C VAL A 32 4.09 -0.96 -8.61
N MET A 33 4.07 -2.07 -7.87
CA MET A 33 4.44 -2.09 -6.44
C MET A 33 5.95 -1.93 -6.19
N LYS A 34 6.78 -1.99 -7.24
CA LYS A 34 8.24 -1.83 -7.15
C LYS A 34 8.70 -0.37 -7.24
N GLN A 35 7.80 0.60 -7.42
CA GLN A 35 8.07 2.04 -7.23
C GLN A 35 8.09 2.40 -5.74
N ASP A 36 8.81 1.62 -4.93
CA ASP A 36 8.85 1.79 -3.49
C ASP A 36 10.06 2.63 -3.03
N LYS A 37 10.66 3.38 -3.98
CA LYS A 37 11.90 4.11 -3.72
C LYS A 37 11.72 5.59 -4.01
N LYS A 38 11.40 6.31 -2.93
CA LYS A 38 11.76 7.73 -2.72
C LYS A 38 10.83 8.81 -3.30
N ILE A 39 9.61 8.51 -3.75
CA ILE A 39 8.65 9.55 -4.24
C ILE A 39 7.27 9.41 -3.57
N PHE A 40 7.22 9.29 -2.25
CA PHE A 40 5.94 9.46 -1.53
C PHE A 40 5.83 10.80 -0.82
N TRP A 41 6.95 11.50 -0.71
CA TRP A 41 7.08 12.76 -0.02
C TRP A 41 7.87 13.63 -0.97
N ASP A 42 7.28 14.69 -1.53
CA ASP A 42 7.90 15.63 -2.48
C ASP A 42 9.10 16.42 -1.89
N TYR A 43 9.77 15.86 -0.88
CA TYR A 43 10.83 16.46 -0.09
C TYR A 43 12.10 15.64 -0.23
N ASP A 44 13.22 16.34 -0.36
CA ASP A 44 14.54 15.72 -0.26
C ASP A 44 14.87 15.44 1.21
N ILE A 45 14.41 14.29 1.70
CA ILE A 45 14.64 13.81 3.05
C ILE A 45 15.90 12.96 3.05
N LYS A 46 16.86 13.28 3.93
CA LYS A 46 18.06 12.45 4.16
C LYS A 46 17.65 11.04 4.58
N ASP A 47 18.35 10.01 4.11
CA ASP A 47 18.00 8.60 4.40
C ASP A 47 17.92 8.27 5.90
N ASN A 48 18.68 9.00 6.73
CA ASN A 48 18.71 8.85 8.20
C ASN A 48 17.85 9.87 8.95
N TRP A 49 16.91 10.52 8.27
CA TRP A 49 16.05 11.50 8.91
C TRP A 49 15.07 10.81 9.87
N ALA A 50 15.01 11.35 11.09
CA ALA A 50 14.04 10.94 12.09
C ALA A 50 13.42 12.19 12.75
N PRO A 51 12.12 12.17 13.05
CA PRO A 51 11.47 13.27 13.75
C PRO A 51 12.04 13.41 15.18
N LYS A 52 12.47 14.61 15.53
CA LYS A 52 13.04 14.96 16.84
C LYS A 52 12.07 15.74 17.70
N THR A 53 11.22 16.56 17.08
CA THR A 53 10.25 17.41 17.79
C THR A 53 8.84 16.88 17.64
N ASP A 54 7.95 17.25 18.58
CA ASP A 54 6.54 16.90 18.52
C ASP A 54 5.86 17.34 17.22
N ARG A 55 6.22 18.51 16.70
CA ARG A 55 5.70 19.02 15.44
C ARG A 55 6.13 18.13 14.27
N GLN A 56 7.39 17.68 14.25
CA GLN A 56 7.91 16.76 13.24
C GLN A 56 7.25 15.40 13.34
N TRP A 57 7.01 14.90 14.56
CA TRP A 57 6.27 13.65 14.78
C TRP A 57 4.85 13.72 14.25
N LEU A 58 4.11 14.81 14.55
CA LEU A 58 2.76 14.99 14.02
C LEU A 58 2.76 15.01 12.50
N TRP A 59 3.64 15.82 11.90
CA TRP A 59 3.75 15.91 10.44
C TRP A 59 4.10 14.56 9.80
N TYR A 60 5.06 13.82 10.38
CA TYR A 60 5.48 12.51 9.89
C TYR A 60 4.38 11.46 9.99
N LEU A 61 3.69 11.39 11.14
CA LEU A 61 2.64 10.41 11.39
C LEU A 61 1.39 10.68 10.56
N GLU A 62 0.95 11.93 10.49
CA GLU A 62 -0.17 12.38 9.64
C GLU A 62 0.01 11.90 8.22
N ARG A 63 1.20 12.16 7.69
CA ARG A 63 1.61 11.75 6.36
C ARG A 63 1.63 10.23 6.22
N LYS A 64 2.46 9.52 6.98
CA LYS A 64 2.55 8.05 6.86
C LYS A 64 1.19 7.35 6.90
N ILE A 65 0.30 7.79 7.80
CA ILE A 65 -1.03 7.18 7.96
C ILE A 65 -1.97 7.55 6.80
N ASN A 66 -1.99 8.81 6.36
CA ASN A 66 -2.87 9.24 5.25
C ASN A 66 -2.50 8.57 3.92
N TYR A 67 -1.21 8.23 3.72
CA TYR A 67 -0.71 7.55 2.53
C TYR A 67 -0.55 6.03 2.71
N ASP A 68 -1.12 5.45 3.76
CA ASP A 68 -1.09 4.01 4.05
C ASP A 68 0.31 3.38 4.19
N ASP A 69 1.33 4.17 4.49
CA ASP A 69 2.66 3.67 4.82
C ASP A 69 2.75 3.36 6.32
N TYR A 70 2.41 2.12 6.67
CA TYR A 70 2.49 1.65 8.06
C TYR A 70 3.87 1.07 8.44
N ARG A 71 4.83 1.05 7.50
CA ARG A 71 6.13 0.40 7.72
C ARG A 71 6.95 1.15 8.76
N GLY A 72 7.47 0.40 9.74
CA GLY A 72 8.28 0.94 10.83
C GLY A 72 7.50 1.77 11.86
N LEU A 73 6.16 1.89 11.74
CA LEU A 73 5.36 2.61 12.73
C LEU A 73 5.16 1.79 13.98
N LYS A 74 5.70 2.28 15.11
CA LYS A 74 5.48 1.68 16.43
C LYS A 74 4.11 2.09 16.97
N LYS A 75 3.30 1.11 17.36
CA LYS A 75 1.97 1.32 17.94
C LYS A 75 1.94 2.35 19.07
N ASN A 76 2.91 2.30 19.98
CA ASN A 76 2.95 3.19 21.16
C ASN A 76 3.13 4.65 20.77
N ILE A 77 3.89 4.92 19.70
CA ILE A 77 4.09 6.28 19.18
C ILE A 77 2.80 6.80 18.55
N VAL A 78 2.14 5.98 17.72
CA VAL A 78 0.86 6.35 17.13
C VAL A 78 -0.18 6.62 18.24
N LYS A 79 -0.27 5.78 19.27
CA LYS A 79 -1.16 5.98 20.42
C LYS A 79 -0.85 7.29 21.17
N LYS A 80 0.43 7.60 21.42
CA LYS A 80 0.87 8.85 22.08
C LYS A 80 0.39 10.10 21.36
N TYR A 81 0.47 10.13 20.03
CA TYR A 81 0.10 11.30 19.22
C TYR A 81 -1.34 11.25 18.69
N PHE A 82 -2.08 10.16 18.91
CA PHE A 82 -3.40 9.92 18.30
C PHE A 82 -4.39 11.06 18.57
N LEU A 83 -4.52 11.49 19.83
CA LEU A 83 -5.42 12.59 20.21
C LEU A 83 -5.16 13.86 19.39
N ARG A 84 -3.88 14.18 19.15
CA ARG A 84 -3.47 15.36 18.36
C ARG A 84 -3.61 15.13 16.85
N LEU A 85 -3.51 13.88 16.39
CA LEU A 85 -3.69 13.48 14.99
C LEU A 85 -5.15 13.46 14.54
N THR A 86 -6.11 13.27 15.44
CA THR A 86 -7.55 13.20 15.10
C THR A 86 -8.11 14.39 14.31
N LYS A 87 -7.47 15.57 14.38
CA LYS A 87 -7.89 16.76 13.62
C LYS A 87 -7.23 16.88 12.23
N ARG A 88 -6.22 16.05 11.95
CA ARG A 88 -5.34 16.14 10.77
C ARG A 88 -5.45 14.93 9.84
N LEU A 89 -5.87 13.80 10.39
CA LEU A 89 -6.08 12.58 9.63
C LEU A 89 -7.35 12.68 8.80
N ASP A 90 -7.32 12.02 7.65
CA ASP A 90 -8.52 11.75 6.86
C ASP A 90 -9.60 11.10 7.74
N PRO A 91 -10.89 11.46 7.58
CA PRO A 91 -11.97 10.93 8.41
C PRO A 91 -12.02 9.40 8.47
N GLY A 92 -11.73 8.71 7.37
CA GLY A 92 -11.70 7.25 7.31
C GLY A 92 -10.54 6.65 8.09
N LYS A 93 -9.33 7.19 7.90
CA LYS A 93 -8.13 6.75 8.66
C LYS A 93 -8.27 7.02 10.14
N ARG A 94 -8.86 8.15 10.49
CA ARG A 94 -9.20 8.50 11.87
C ARG A 94 -10.16 7.51 12.49
N ALA A 95 -11.26 7.16 11.81
CA ALA A 95 -12.22 6.18 12.30
C ALA A 95 -11.58 4.79 12.47
N MET A 96 -10.76 4.37 11.51
CA MET A 96 -10.00 3.13 11.57
C MET A 96 -9.08 3.07 12.80
N LEU A 97 -8.27 4.12 13.01
CA LEU A 97 -7.39 4.19 14.17
C LEU A 97 -8.16 4.33 15.49
N ALA A 98 -9.25 5.09 15.50
CA ALA A 98 -10.13 5.19 16.65
C ALA A 98 -10.64 3.79 17.04
N TYR A 99 -11.19 3.03 16.10
CA TYR A 99 -11.62 1.66 16.34
C TYR A 99 -10.49 0.75 16.84
N TYR A 100 -9.31 0.84 16.20
CA TYR A 100 -8.14 0.04 16.57
C TYR A 100 -7.65 0.31 18.01
N PHE A 101 -7.70 1.56 18.46
CA PHE A 101 -7.27 1.95 19.81
C PHE A 101 -8.39 1.91 20.85
N TRP A 102 -9.65 2.04 20.46
CA TRP A 102 -10.84 2.01 21.34
C TRP A 102 -10.93 0.70 22.11
N LYS A 103 -10.63 -0.44 21.47
CA LYS A 103 -10.68 -1.76 22.10
C LYS A 103 -9.53 -2.02 23.12
N LYS A 104 -8.59 -1.08 23.25
CA LYS A 104 -7.36 -1.20 24.07
C LYS A 104 -7.03 0.08 24.85
N LEU A 105 -8.04 0.88 25.15
CA LEU A 105 -8.00 1.93 26.18
C LEU A 105 -8.62 1.36 27.46
#